data_AF-D5CQV6-F1
#
_entry.id   AF-D5CQV6-F1
#
_cell.length_a   1.000
_cell.length_b   1.000
_cell.length_c   1.000
_cell.angle_alpha   90.00
_cell.angle_beta   90.00
_cell.angle_gamma   90.00
#
_symmetry.space_group_name_H-M   'P 1'
#
loop_
_entity.id
_entity.type
_entity.pdbx_description
1 polymer ?
#
loop_
_entity_poly.entity_id
_entity_poly.type
_entity_poly.pdbx_seq_one_letter_code
_entity_poly.pdbx_strand_id
1 'polypeptide(L)'
;MDTNEVFFDVYNDIRVPLISIDVLKLTDGLKQLDIRKPWSYVAFRIDVPDSKHGAFLDAIRGLIQKIVISKELASLFATDPLLANTAPPKIIVAGLVPQSRIQHLRIMGNQLIWEENSLRPLAYSTLINQFLNIVTLHKLLIEQKRQATTQELEALGFSGDNVETVSEYPRQLQTHLHFAAASLGAWLGGAINVQYFAYYAAIRQITHAPLNDAYAASIGYDSDMASALTKSGIIAAPPSLVLPLIEAQGSAKVFGSIGIDETNTANPPDDSFDASKETDHPGFLPGFLTDKHYRAMFIARRSGQYGFYGAKDVFRDHYKQFYSDLQDYPRVRCKHYCVPIVDVSSVQELQDHASRIPLHNPDGVFFRGQRQMYLLQREERVQDMLFGGSTRAEPSLVTSASRDANYDYDKFHFQLRRYLERRINTDGKKGSESLRHFQELLVDPTCRLDRAIMALAQHYGLPTHGLDVTTSIDIAVWFALNVFERDSVTGIASYKSMKIDDWPMNKPKWPVVFACQCVTESVGQSLQDCAELEEFGITAARPHLQEARFFQGGHSDHQNRLAETVVCVYRLKPGIYETEATFESLFPSPDEDPAYKLMLEFATHGAPELRKLVNRFHP
;
A
#
# COMPACT_ATOMS: atom_id res chain seq x y z
N MET A 1 24.80 -9.04 14.91
CA MET A 1 24.59 -9.37 13.50
C MET A 1 25.56 -8.54 12.71
N ASP A 2 26.20 -9.11 11.69
CA ASP A 2 26.85 -8.29 10.68
C ASP A 2 25.76 -7.45 10.00
N THR A 3 25.97 -6.15 9.77
CA THR A 3 25.02 -5.29 9.05
C THR A 3 24.58 -5.87 7.71
N ASN A 4 25.44 -6.67 7.08
CA ASN A 4 25.17 -7.38 5.83
C ASN A 4 24.11 -8.50 5.99
N GLU A 5 24.12 -9.23 7.12
CA GLU A 5 23.12 -10.27 7.42
C GLU A 5 21.72 -9.68 7.56
N VAL A 6 21.61 -8.45 8.08
CA VAL A 6 20.33 -7.76 8.26
C VAL A 6 19.63 -7.51 6.93
N PHE A 7 20.35 -7.06 5.90
CA PHE A 7 19.76 -6.86 4.57
C PHE A 7 19.29 -8.18 3.96
N PHE A 8 20.06 -9.25 4.10
CA PHE A 8 19.62 -10.57 3.65
C PHE A 8 18.32 -10.99 4.35
N ASP A 9 18.26 -10.92 5.69
CA ASP A 9 17.12 -11.37 6.47
C ASP A 9 15.85 -10.57 6.18
N VAL A 10 15.97 -9.25 6.06
CA VAL A 10 14.87 -8.35 5.70
C VAL A 10 14.27 -8.73 4.36
N TYR A 11 15.12 -8.85 3.33
CA TYR A 11 14.66 -9.07 1.96
C TYR A 11 14.30 -10.53 1.69
N ASN A 12 14.81 -11.46 2.50
CA ASN A 12 14.39 -12.85 2.48
C ASN A 12 12.97 -13.03 3.05
N ASP A 13 12.42 -12.17 3.89
CA ASP A 13 11.02 -12.35 4.35
C ASP A 13 9.97 -12.00 3.29
N ILE A 14 10.41 -11.34 2.21
CA ILE A 14 9.54 -10.87 1.13
C ILE A 14 9.00 -12.05 0.33
N ARG A 15 7.67 -12.13 0.23
CA ARG A 15 7.00 -13.13 -0.59
C ARG A 15 7.11 -12.73 -2.06
N VAL A 16 7.74 -13.57 -2.87
CA VAL A 16 7.75 -13.43 -4.33
C VAL A 16 6.59 -14.25 -4.91
N PRO A 17 5.64 -13.64 -5.63
CA PRO A 17 4.53 -14.35 -6.24
C PRO A 17 5.07 -15.17 -7.40
N LEU A 18 5.22 -16.47 -7.17
CA LEU A 18 5.86 -17.39 -8.11
C LEU A 18 5.19 -17.45 -9.49
N ILE A 19 3.98 -16.88 -9.64
CA ILE A 19 3.27 -16.78 -10.92
C ILE A 19 3.83 -15.69 -11.85
N SER A 20 4.69 -14.80 -11.35
CA SER A 20 5.27 -13.65 -12.06
C SER A 20 6.35 -14.02 -13.11
N ILE A 21 6.32 -15.24 -13.63
CA ILE A 21 7.27 -15.68 -14.65
C ILE A 21 7.00 -14.96 -15.97
N ASP A 22 8.07 -14.59 -16.67
CA ASP A 22 8.03 -14.18 -18.05
C ASP A 22 7.95 -15.43 -18.94
N VAL A 23 6.75 -15.71 -19.43
CA VAL A 23 6.46 -16.92 -20.23
C VAL A 23 7.21 -16.88 -21.56
N LEU A 24 7.44 -15.71 -22.15
CA LEU A 24 8.14 -15.58 -23.43
C LEU A 24 9.63 -15.85 -23.28
N LYS A 25 10.27 -15.26 -22.27
CA LYS A 25 11.69 -15.56 -21.97
C LYS A 25 11.91 -17.01 -21.56
N LEU A 26 10.99 -17.59 -20.78
CA LEU A 26 11.03 -19.00 -20.45
C LEU A 26 10.90 -19.88 -21.71
N THR A 27 9.98 -19.52 -22.61
CA THR A 27 9.79 -20.19 -23.91
C THR A 27 11.09 -20.18 -24.73
N ASP A 28 11.76 -19.04 -24.83
CA ASP A 28 13.01 -18.92 -25.57
C ASP A 28 14.16 -19.68 -24.90
N GLY A 29 14.23 -19.67 -23.57
CA GLY A 29 15.16 -20.49 -22.80
C GLY A 29 14.95 -22.00 -23.03
N LEU A 30 13.69 -22.45 -23.08
CA LEU A 30 13.35 -23.86 -23.32
C LEU A 30 13.77 -24.33 -24.71
N LYS A 31 13.67 -23.48 -25.75
CA LYS A 31 14.14 -23.80 -27.10
C LYS A 31 15.65 -24.04 -27.17
N GLN A 32 16.41 -23.44 -26.25
CA GLN A 32 17.87 -23.50 -26.20
C GLN A 32 18.39 -24.45 -25.11
N LEU A 33 17.49 -25.09 -24.35
CA LEU A 33 17.84 -25.84 -23.15
C LEU A 33 18.56 -27.15 -23.46
N ASP A 34 19.79 -27.29 -22.99
CA ASP A 34 20.42 -28.62 -22.81
C ASP A 34 19.95 -29.23 -21.48
N ILE A 35 19.08 -30.23 -21.55
CA ILE A 35 18.50 -30.91 -20.38
C ILE A 35 19.58 -31.55 -19.50
N ARG A 36 20.74 -31.89 -20.07
CA ARG A 36 21.87 -32.48 -19.30
C ARG A 36 22.56 -31.45 -18.43
N LYS A 37 22.47 -30.17 -18.78
CA LYS A 37 23.06 -29.04 -18.07
C LYS A 37 22.13 -27.82 -18.23
N PRO A 38 21.02 -27.76 -17.48
CA PRO A 38 20.05 -26.68 -17.60
C PRO A 38 20.57 -25.39 -16.97
N TRP A 39 21.71 -24.88 -17.42
CA TRP A 39 22.31 -23.65 -16.93
C TRP A 39 21.73 -22.45 -17.66
N SER A 40 21.35 -21.44 -16.91
CA SER A 40 21.07 -20.13 -17.46
C SER A 40 21.73 -19.05 -16.63
N TYR A 41 21.99 -17.91 -17.26
CA TYR A 41 22.51 -16.73 -16.59
C TYR A 41 21.83 -15.49 -17.14
N VAL A 42 21.75 -14.47 -16.31
CA VAL A 42 21.32 -13.12 -16.69
C VAL A 42 22.25 -12.12 -16.03
N ALA A 43 22.63 -11.09 -16.79
CA ALA A 43 23.37 -9.94 -16.30
C ALA A 43 22.48 -8.70 -16.32
N PHE A 44 22.40 -8.01 -15.20
CA PHE A 44 21.65 -6.77 -15.05
C PHE A 44 22.62 -5.62 -14.86
N ARG A 45 22.39 -4.49 -15.55
CA ARG A 45 23.15 -3.28 -15.27
C ARG A 45 22.73 -2.74 -13.91
N ILE A 46 23.70 -2.41 -13.08
CA ILE A 46 23.49 -1.80 -11.77
C ILE A 46 24.35 -0.54 -11.65
N ASP A 47 23.90 0.36 -10.78
CA ASP A 47 24.63 1.57 -10.41
C ASP A 47 24.61 1.69 -8.89
N VAL A 48 25.48 0.92 -8.23
CA VAL A 48 25.54 0.79 -6.77
C VAL A 48 26.93 1.26 -6.31
N PRO A 49 27.02 2.17 -5.32
CA PRO A 49 28.30 2.57 -4.76
C PRO A 49 29.06 1.36 -4.17
N ASP A 50 30.37 1.29 -4.37
CA ASP A 50 31.21 0.17 -3.91
C ASP A 50 31.06 -0.13 -2.42
N SER A 51 30.92 0.92 -1.59
CA SER A 51 30.71 0.80 -0.15
C SER A 51 29.38 0.13 0.23
N LYS A 52 28.42 0.03 -0.70
CA LYS A 52 27.09 -0.57 -0.51
C LYS A 52 26.91 -1.88 -1.27
N HIS A 53 27.94 -2.39 -1.97
CA HIS A 53 27.85 -3.63 -2.76
C HIS A 53 27.44 -4.84 -1.93
N GLY A 54 28.00 -5.00 -0.72
CA GLY A 54 27.67 -6.12 0.18
C GLY A 54 26.18 -6.16 0.54
N ALA A 55 25.69 -5.10 1.18
CA ALA A 55 24.29 -4.94 1.56
C ALA A 55 23.32 -5.08 0.36
N PHE A 56 23.66 -4.49 -0.79
CA PHE A 56 22.85 -4.64 -2.01
C PHE A 56 22.81 -6.10 -2.48
N LEU A 57 23.97 -6.77 -2.55
CA LEU A 57 24.05 -8.17 -2.98
C LEU A 57 23.25 -9.09 -2.04
N ASP A 58 23.29 -8.83 -0.74
CA ASP A 58 22.56 -9.59 0.28
C ASP A 58 21.06 -9.37 0.19
N ALA A 59 20.61 -8.13 -0.05
CA ALA A 59 19.20 -7.82 -0.31
C ALA A 59 18.68 -8.59 -1.54
N ILE A 60 19.41 -8.55 -2.67
CA ILE A 60 19.00 -9.28 -3.88
C ILE A 60 19.07 -10.80 -3.67
N ARG A 61 20.06 -11.30 -2.93
CA ARG A 61 20.15 -12.72 -2.59
C ARG A 61 18.94 -13.18 -1.77
N GLY A 62 18.54 -12.41 -0.77
CA GLY A 62 17.34 -12.67 0.05
C GLY A 62 16.07 -12.79 -0.81
N LEU A 63 15.86 -11.83 -1.73
CA LEU A 63 14.74 -11.87 -2.67
C LEU A 63 14.74 -13.13 -3.55
N ILE A 64 15.87 -13.42 -4.21
CA ILE A 64 15.94 -14.54 -5.17
C ILE A 64 15.82 -15.89 -4.46
N GLN A 65 16.32 -16.01 -3.22
CA GLN A 65 16.23 -17.24 -2.44
C GLN A 65 14.80 -17.69 -2.18
N LYS A 66 13.83 -16.75 -2.18
CA LYS A 66 12.39 -17.07 -2.04
C LYS A 66 11.72 -17.54 -3.31
N ILE A 67 12.38 -17.50 -4.46
CA ILE A 67 11.85 -17.96 -5.74
C ILE A 67 11.96 -19.50 -5.82
N VAL A 68 11.28 -20.23 -4.94
CA VAL A 68 11.35 -21.70 -4.87
C VAL A 68 10.20 -22.32 -5.65
N ILE A 69 10.49 -22.81 -6.85
CA ILE A 69 9.48 -23.47 -7.71
C ILE A 69 9.40 -24.96 -7.37
N SER A 70 8.24 -25.39 -6.86
CA SER A 70 7.96 -26.80 -6.64
C SER A 70 7.64 -27.52 -7.96
N LYS A 71 7.68 -28.85 -7.98
CA LYS A 71 7.31 -29.65 -9.16
C LYS A 71 5.84 -29.47 -9.52
N GLU A 72 4.98 -29.33 -8.52
CA GLU A 72 3.54 -29.13 -8.69
C GLU A 72 3.29 -27.79 -9.38
N LEU A 73 3.91 -26.71 -8.90
CA LEU A 73 3.77 -25.39 -9.52
C LEU A 73 4.38 -25.35 -10.93
N ALA A 74 5.55 -25.98 -11.13
CA ALA A 74 6.15 -26.13 -12.44
C ALA A 74 5.22 -26.86 -13.43
N SER A 75 4.47 -27.86 -12.93
CA SER A 75 3.50 -28.60 -13.75
C SER A 75 2.30 -27.75 -14.13
N LEU A 76 1.89 -26.79 -13.29
CA LEU A 76 0.87 -25.80 -13.65
C LEU A 76 1.36 -24.84 -14.74
N PHE A 77 2.65 -24.48 -14.76
CA PHE A 77 3.20 -23.73 -15.89
C PHE A 77 3.22 -24.56 -17.17
N ALA A 78 3.46 -25.87 -17.07
CA ALA A 78 3.48 -26.76 -18.22
C ALA A 78 2.12 -26.89 -18.94
N THR A 79 1.02 -26.46 -18.33
CA THR A 79 -0.29 -26.40 -19.00
C THR A 79 -0.54 -25.06 -19.72
N ASP A 80 0.38 -24.10 -19.61
CA ASP A 80 0.30 -22.85 -20.39
C ASP A 80 0.44 -23.17 -21.89
N PRO A 81 -0.50 -22.75 -22.76
CA PRO A 81 -0.46 -23.09 -24.17
C PRO A 81 0.86 -22.73 -24.87
N LEU A 82 1.48 -21.60 -24.52
CA LEU A 82 2.75 -21.19 -25.12
C LEU A 82 3.89 -22.14 -24.76
N LEU A 83 3.94 -22.55 -23.49
CA LEU A 83 4.98 -23.46 -22.99
C LEU A 83 4.73 -24.88 -23.50
N ALA A 84 3.49 -25.36 -23.44
CA ALA A 84 3.09 -26.69 -23.89
C ALA A 84 3.39 -26.93 -25.38
N ASN A 85 3.25 -25.90 -26.22
CA ASN A 85 3.60 -25.95 -27.64
C ASN A 85 5.12 -25.90 -27.89
N THR A 86 5.90 -25.44 -26.91
CA THR A 86 7.36 -25.28 -27.02
C THR A 86 8.11 -26.52 -26.58
N ALA A 87 7.71 -27.13 -25.46
CA ALA A 87 8.40 -28.28 -24.90
C ALA A 87 7.44 -29.22 -24.16
N PRO A 88 7.71 -30.55 -24.14
CA PRO A 88 6.97 -31.49 -23.32
C PRO A 88 6.98 -31.09 -21.83
N PRO A 89 5.89 -31.38 -21.06
CA PRO A 89 5.78 -31.01 -19.66
C PRO A 89 6.97 -31.40 -18.77
N LYS A 90 7.56 -32.58 -19.00
CA LYS A 90 8.75 -33.05 -18.27
C LYS A 90 9.96 -32.13 -18.46
N ILE A 91 10.14 -31.54 -19.64
CA ILE A 91 11.24 -30.62 -19.94
C ILE A 91 10.98 -29.27 -19.27
N ILE A 92 9.74 -28.76 -19.33
CA ILE A 92 9.35 -27.52 -18.65
C ILE A 92 9.61 -27.61 -17.14
N VAL A 93 9.18 -28.73 -16.53
CA VAL A 93 9.42 -28.99 -15.11
C VAL A 93 10.91 -29.09 -14.79
N ALA A 94 11.68 -29.83 -15.60
CA ALA A 94 13.13 -29.95 -15.42
C ALA A 94 13.88 -28.63 -15.63
N GLY A 95 13.37 -27.74 -16.49
CA GLY A 95 13.93 -26.42 -16.70
C GLY A 95 13.68 -25.47 -15.53
N LEU A 96 12.51 -25.53 -14.89
CA LEU A 96 12.16 -24.60 -13.81
C LEU A 96 12.59 -25.05 -12.40
N VAL A 97 12.69 -26.36 -12.17
CA VAL A 97 13.06 -26.91 -10.86
C VAL A 97 14.58 -27.13 -10.84
N PRO A 98 15.34 -26.39 -10.01
CA PRO A 98 16.79 -26.51 -9.99
C PRO A 98 17.25 -27.90 -9.57
N GLN A 99 18.28 -28.42 -10.27
CA GLN A 99 18.84 -29.75 -10.00
C GLN A 99 19.71 -29.78 -8.73
N SER A 100 20.22 -28.63 -8.30
CA SER A 100 20.93 -28.43 -7.04
C SER A 100 20.65 -27.03 -6.50
N ARG A 101 20.90 -26.78 -5.22
CA ARG A 101 20.75 -25.44 -4.63
C ARG A 101 21.90 -24.47 -5.00
N ILE A 102 22.70 -24.79 -6.01
CA ILE A 102 23.85 -23.96 -6.39
C ILE A 102 23.32 -22.74 -7.14
N GLN A 103 23.38 -21.59 -6.48
CA GLN A 103 23.04 -20.29 -7.02
C GLN A 103 24.29 -19.40 -6.94
N HIS A 104 24.68 -18.80 -8.05
CA HIS A 104 25.75 -17.82 -8.09
C HIS A 104 25.17 -16.43 -8.34
N LEU A 105 25.30 -15.56 -7.34
CA LEU A 105 24.97 -14.14 -7.44
C LEU A 105 26.23 -13.33 -7.12
N ARG A 106 26.68 -12.51 -8.07
CA ARG A 106 27.92 -11.73 -7.94
C ARG A 106 27.83 -10.41 -8.68
N ILE A 107 28.58 -9.42 -8.21
CA ILE A 107 28.79 -8.16 -8.92
C ILE A 107 30.11 -8.25 -9.69
N MET A 108 30.08 -7.90 -10.98
CA MET A 108 31.27 -7.81 -11.84
C MET A 108 31.22 -6.46 -12.56
N GLY A 109 32.03 -5.49 -12.10
CA GLY A 109 31.96 -4.12 -12.58
C GLY A 109 30.58 -3.51 -12.27
N ASN A 110 29.90 -2.99 -13.29
CA ASN A 110 28.55 -2.42 -13.18
C ASN A 110 27.43 -3.43 -13.50
N GLN A 111 27.71 -4.73 -13.34
CA GLN A 111 26.77 -5.80 -13.64
C GLN A 111 26.51 -6.67 -12.41
N LEU A 112 25.24 -6.91 -12.10
CA LEU A 112 24.80 -8.00 -11.25
C LEU A 112 24.58 -9.24 -12.12
N ILE A 113 25.29 -10.32 -11.83
CA ILE A 113 25.17 -11.59 -12.55
C ILE A 113 24.45 -12.60 -11.66
N TRP A 114 23.32 -13.12 -12.15
CA TRP A 114 22.61 -14.25 -11.57
C TRP A 114 22.75 -15.47 -12.49
N GLU A 115 23.35 -16.53 -11.98
CA GLU A 115 23.64 -17.76 -12.70
C GLU A 115 23.21 -18.98 -11.88
N GLU A 116 22.57 -19.96 -12.54
CA GLU A 116 21.97 -21.11 -11.89
C GLU A 116 21.78 -22.30 -12.83
N ASN A 117 21.71 -23.52 -12.29
CA ASN A 117 21.33 -24.75 -12.99
C ASN A 117 19.81 -24.93 -13.12
N SER A 118 19.11 -23.85 -13.47
CA SER A 118 17.74 -23.85 -13.93
C SER A 118 17.51 -22.71 -14.92
N LEU A 119 16.31 -22.62 -15.48
CA LEU A 119 15.82 -21.49 -16.26
C LEU A 119 15.19 -20.39 -15.38
N ARG A 120 15.27 -20.48 -14.03
CA ARG A 120 14.75 -19.43 -13.13
C ARG A 120 15.35 -18.04 -13.43
N PRO A 121 16.69 -17.89 -13.65
CA PRO A 121 17.26 -16.61 -14.04
C PRO A 121 16.55 -15.95 -15.21
N LEU A 122 16.31 -16.70 -16.29
CA LEU A 122 15.59 -16.18 -17.46
C LEU A 122 14.12 -15.89 -17.16
N ALA A 123 13.42 -16.85 -16.54
CA ALA A 123 11.99 -16.77 -16.26
C ALA A 123 11.62 -15.61 -15.33
N TYR A 124 12.50 -15.22 -14.41
CA TYR A 124 12.26 -14.10 -13.48
C TYR A 124 13.01 -12.83 -13.85
N SER A 125 13.78 -12.84 -14.95
CA SER A 125 14.61 -11.69 -15.33
C SER A 125 13.80 -10.41 -15.53
N THR A 126 12.57 -10.47 -16.04
CA THR A 126 11.73 -9.28 -16.23
C THR A 126 11.33 -8.67 -14.89
N LEU A 127 10.88 -9.48 -13.93
CA LEU A 127 10.56 -9.00 -12.58
C LEU A 127 11.79 -8.41 -11.88
N ILE A 128 12.92 -9.13 -11.91
CA ILE A 128 14.16 -8.64 -11.28
C ILE A 128 14.65 -7.36 -11.96
N ASN A 129 14.56 -7.27 -13.29
CA ASN A 129 14.91 -6.05 -14.01
C ASN A 129 14.00 -4.88 -13.62
N GLN A 130 12.70 -5.11 -13.45
CA GLN A 130 11.77 -4.10 -12.93
C GLN A 130 12.25 -3.58 -11.56
N PHE A 131 12.59 -4.48 -10.63
CA PHE A 131 13.06 -4.08 -9.30
C PHE A 131 14.35 -3.28 -9.38
N LEU A 132 15.32 -3.69 -10.20
CA LEU A 132 16.58 -2.96 -10.36
C LEU A 132 16.39 -1.59 -11.01
N ASN A 133 15.43 -1.47 -11.93
CA ASN A 133 15.04 -0.18 -12.50
C ASN A 133 14.41 0.73 -11.43
N ILE A 134 13.51 0.20 -10.59
CA ILE A 134 12.92 0.94 -9.46
C ILE A 134 13.99 1.40 -8.48
N VAL A 135 14.92 0.50 -8.11
CA VAL A 135 16.08 0.80 -7.25
C VAL A 135 16.87 1.97 -7.85
N THR A 136 17.16 1.92 -9.16
CA THR A 136 17.90 2.97 -9.86
C THR A 136 17.15 4.30 -9.87
N LEU A 137 15.85 4.30 -10.21
CA LEU A 137 15.04 5.52 -10.21
C LEU A 137 15.01 6.18 -8.84
N HIS A 138 14.69 5.42 -7.78
CA HIS A 138 14.60 5.98 -6.44
C HIS A 138 15.96 6.42 -5.88
N LYS A 139 17.06 5.76 -6.27
CA LYS A 139 18.41 6.25 -5.98
C LYS A 139 18.62 7.64 -6.58
N LEU A 140 18.38 7.78 -7.89
CA LEU A 140 18.59 9.03 -8.62
C LEU A 140 17.71 10.17 -8.09
N LEU A 141 16.45 9.89 -7.75
CA LEU A 141 15.55 10.89 -7.16
C LEU A 141 16.11 11.45 -5.83
N ILE A 142 16.68 10.59 -4.99
CA ILE A 142 17.28 11.02 -3.72
C ILE A 142 18.59 11.76 -3.94
N GLU A 143 19.45 11.30 -4.84
CA GLU A 143 20.69 12.01 -5.17
C GLU A 143 20.41 13.41 -5.71
N GLN A 144 19.44 13.54 -6.63
CA GLN A 144 19.02 14.82 -7.17
C GLN A 144 18.44 15.73 -6.09
N LYS A 145 17.56 15.23 -5.21
CA LYS A 145 16.99 16.02 -4.12
C LYS A 145 18.05 16.48 -3.13
N ARG A 146 19.00 15.61 -2.78
CA ARG A 146 20.15 15.95 -1.93
C ARG A 146 20.99 17.05 -2.57
N GLN A 147 21.36 16.90 -3.83
CA GLN A 147 22.15 17.89 -4.56
C GLN A 147 21.44 19.26 -4.61
N ALA A 148 20.16 19.28 -4.94
CA ALA A 148 19.37 20.51 -4.97
C ALA A 148 19.28 21.18 -3.59
N THR A 149 19.04 20.39 -2.54
CA THR A 149 18.94 20.90 -1.16
C THR A 149 20.28 21.42 -0.65
N THR A 150 21.38 20.72 -0.95
CA THR A 150 22.74 21.16 -0.64
C THR A 150 23.05 22.51 -1.30
N GLN A 151 22.75 22.66 -2.59
CA GLN A 151 22.95 23.92 -3.31
C GLN A 151 22.13 25.07 -2.72
N GLU A 152 20.89 24.81 -2.33
CA GLU A 152 20.01 25.80 -1.68
C GLU A 152 20.57 26.24 -0.32
N LEU A 153 21.02 25.30 0.51
CA LEU A 153 21.63 25.60 1.81
C LEU A 153 22.95 26.36 1.69
N GLU A 154 23.81 25.97 0.76
CA GLU A 154 25.07 26.66 0.49
C GLU A 154 24.84 28.10 0.01
N ALA A 155 23.82 28.31 -0.83
CA ALA A 155 23.41 29.66 -1.25
C ALA A 155 22.91 30.53 -0.08
N LEU A 156 22.38 29.91 0.98
CA LEU A 156 21.97 30.57 2.22
C LEU A 156 23.11 30.69 3.26
N GLY A 157 24.33 30.22 2.95
CA GLY A 157 25.49 30.27 3.83
C GLY A 157 25.57 29.13 4.86
N PHE A 158 24.77 28.08 4.71
CA PHE A 158 24.84 26.87 5.53
C PHE A 158 25.68 25.77 4.85
N SER A 159 26.28 24.87 5.64
CA SER A 159 26.97 23.70 5.07
C SER A 159 25.98 22.68 4.53
N GLY A 160 26.22 22.21 3.30
CA GLY A 160 25.51 21.09 2.69
C GLY A 160 25.71 19.74 3.38
N ASP A 161 26.75 19.59 4.21
CA ASP A 161 27.04 18.34 4.92
C ASP A 161 25.98 18.00 5.98
N ASN A 162 25.18 18.99 6.39
CA ASN A 162 24.11 18.83 7.38
C ASN A 162 22.79 18.35 6.76
N VAL A 163 22.75 18.04 5.45
CA VAL A 163 21.53 17.54 4.79
C VAL A 163 21.32 16.07 5.10
N GLU A 164 20.34 15.79 5.95
CA GLU A 164 19.75 14.46 6.10
C GLU A 164 18.51 14.37 5.19
N THR A 165 18.41 13.29 4.41
CA THR A 165 17.24 13.05 3.54
C THR A 165 16.48 11.82 4.00
N VAL A 166 15.17 11.98 4.15
CA VAL A 166 14.22 10.92 4.46
C VAL A 166 13.26 10.81 3.28
N SER A 167 13.13 9.62 2.70
CA SER A 167 12.20 9.41 1.58
C SER A 167 10.89 8.82 2.07
N GLU A 168 9.74 9.36 1.63
CA GLU A 168 8.38 8.81 1.80
C GLU A 168 7.85 8.09 0.54
N TYR A 169 8.38 8.44 -0.64
CA TYR A 169 7.86 8.02 -1.96
C TYR A 169 7.72 6.52 -2.21
N PRO A 170 8.63 5.64 -1.75
CA PRO A 170 8.49 4.19 -1.91
C PRO A 170 7.12 3.59 -1.51
N ARG A 171 6.35 4.28 -0.65
CA ARG A 171 5.06 3.83 -0.08
C ARG A 171 3.90 3.84 -1.05
N GLN A 172 4.01 4.60 -2.13
CA GLN A 172 2.93 4.73 -3.11
C GLN A 172 2.98 3.62 -4.15
N LEU A 173 3.87 2.64 -3.95
CA LEU A 173 4.00 1.51 -4.83
C LEU A 173 2.94 0.44 -4.55
N GLN A 174 2.62 -0.32 -5.59
CA GLN A 174 1.37 -1.04 -5.69
C GLN A 174 1.42 -2.36 -4.91
N THR A 175 2.62 -2.90 -4.74
CA THR A 175 2.88 -4.18 -4.07
C THR A 175 4.00 -4.04 -3.03
N HIS A 176 4.09 -4.99 -2.11
CA HIS A 176 5.16 -5.00 -1.12
C HIS A 176 6.55 -5.18 -1.74
N LEU A 177 6.63 -5.85 -2.89
CA LEU A 177 7.87 -6.04 -3.65
C LEU A 177 8.38 -4.73 -4.25
N HIS A 178 7.50 -3.98 -4.91
CA HIS A 178 7.85 -2.67 -5.47
C HIS A 178 8.29 -1.72 -4.36
N PHE A 179 7.55 -1.69 -3.24
CA PHE A 179 7.90 -0.91 -2.05
C PHE A 179 9.29 -1.27 -1.50
N ALA A 180 9.63 -2.56 -1.39
CA ALA A 180 10.95 -2.99 -0.92
C ALA A 180 12.09 -2.57 -1.86
N ALA A 181 11.88 -2.66 -3.18
CA ALA A 181 12.84 -2.23 -4.19
C ALA A 181 13.09 -0.72 -4.14
N ALA A 182 12.04 0.09 -4.06
CA ALA A 182 12.17 1.54 -3.94
C ALA A 182 12.82 1.97 -2.63
N SER A 183 12.55 1.26 -1.54
CA SER A 183 13.22 1.49 -0.24
C SER A 183 14.72 1.25 -0.32
N LEU A 184 15.14 0.18 -1.01
CA LEU A 184 16.57 -0.09 -1.26
C LEU A 184 17.20 1.02 -2.10
N GLY A 185 16.52 1.44 -3.18
CA GLY A 185 16.96 2.53 -4.04
C GLY A 185 17.16 3.85 -3.29
N ALA A 186 16.18 4.26 -2.49
CA ALA A 186 16.26 5.48 -1.70
C ALA A 186 17.47 5.46 -0.74
N TRP A 187 17.70 4.33 -0.06
CA TRP A 187 18.87 4.16 0.82
C TRP A 187 20.18 4.19 0.03
N LEU A 188 20.25 3.55 -1.15
CA LEU A 188 21.43 3.61 -2.02
C LEU A 188 21.76 5.05 -2.41
N GLY A 189 20.75 5.87 -2.71
CA GLY A 189 20.88 7.30 -3.02
C GLY A 189 21.24 8.19 -1.83
N GLY A 190 21.37 7.60 -0.64
CA GLY A 190 21.83 8.29 0.57
C GLY A 190 20.71 8.73 1.49
N ALA A 191 19.48 8.24 1.33
CA ALA A 191 18.48 8.40 2.38
C ALA A 191 18.94 7.66 3.64
N ILE A 192 18.78 8.27 4.81
CA ILE A 192 19.19 7.69 6.10
C ILE A 192 18.24 6.60 6.62
N ASN A 193 17.26 6.22 5.80
CA ASN A 193 16.15 5.36 6.18
C ASN A 193 15.87 4.30 5.12
N VAL A 194 15.92 3.02 5.52
CA VAL A 194 15.39 1.93 4.69
C VAL A 194 13.96 1.68 5.14
N GLN A 195 12.99 2.33 4.48
CA GLN A 195 11.60 2.27 4.91
C GLN A 195 11.07 0.86 5.16
N TYR A 196 11.47 -0.10 4.33
CA TYR A 196 11.04 -1.49 4.43
C TYR A 196 11.50 -2.17 5.73
N PHE A 197 12.55 -1.68 6.40
CA PHE A 197 13.02 -2.23 7.69
C PHE A 197 11.97 -2.08 8.78
N ALA A 198 11.30 -0.92 8.85
CA ALA A 198 10.22 -0.71 9.81
C ALA A 198 9.06 -1.68 9.57
N TYR A 199 8.73 -1.96 8.31
CA TYR A 199 7.73 -2.95 7.98
C TYR A 199 8.17 -4.38 8.34
N TYR A 200 9.41 -4.76 8.04
CA TYR A 200 9.98 -6.05 8.44
C TYR A 200 9.94 -6.26 9.97
N ALA A 201 10.23 -5.20 10.73
CA ALA A 201 10.14 -5.23 12.19
C ALA A 201 8.70 -5.42 12.71
N ALA A 202 7.68 -5.24 11.87
CA ALA A 202 6.28 -5.19 12.29
C ALA A 202 5.40 -6.31 11.68
N ILE A 203 5.74 -6.83 10.49
CA ILE A 203 4.85 -7.68 9.69
C ILE A 203 4.50 -9.02 10.36
N ARG A 204 5.42 -9.61 11.11
CA ARG A 204 5.16 -10.89 11.80
C ARG A 204 4.13 -10.70 12.91
N GLN A 205 4.20 -9.59 13.63
CA GLN A 205 3.25 -9.19 14.68
C GLN A 205 1.89 -8.82 14.09
N ILE A 206 1.85 -8.15 12.92
CA ILE A 206 0.60 -7.85 12.21
C ILE A 206 -0.19 -9.13 11.90
N THR A 207 0.53 -10.20 11.52
CA THR A 207 -0.07 -11.47 11.09
C THR A 207 -0.23 -12.49 12.22
N HIS A 208 0.43 -12.29 13.37
CA HIS A 208 0.41 -13.21 14.51
C HIS A 208 0.21 -12.46 15.83
N ALA A 209 -1.05 -12.22 16.20
CA ALA A 209 -1.42 -11.51 17.43
C ALA A 209 -0.70 -12.01 18.71
N PRO A 210 -0.57 -13.33 18.98
CA PRO A 210 0.15 -13.80 20.18
C PRO A 210 1.63 -13.41 20.21
N LEU A 211 2.27 -13.25 19.05
CA LEU A 211 3.65 -12.79 18.96
C LEU A 211 3.76 -11.32 19.36
N ASN A 212 2.79 -10.49 18.94
CA ASN A 212 2.73 -9.09 19.34
C ASN A 212 2.54 -8.94 20.86
N ASP A 213 1.65 -9.75 21.46
CA ASP A 213 1.44 -9.78 22.91
C ASP A 213 2.74 -10.14 23.65
N ALA A 214 3.46 -11.17 23.18
CA ALA A 214 4.74 -11.59 23.75
C ALA A 214 5.81 -10.49 23.63
N TYR A 215 5.85 -9.76 22.52
CA TYR A 215 6.77 -8.66 22.33
C TYR A 215 6.41 -7.45 23.19
N ALA A 216 5.14 -7.09 23.33
CA ALA A 216 4.70 -6.05 24.24
C ALA A 216 5.07 -6.40 25.70
N ALA A 217 4.88 -7.66 26.10
CA ALA A 217 5.30 -8.16 27.41
C ALA A 217 6.83 -8.08 27.60
N SER A 218 7.61 -8.41 26.56
CA SER A 218 9.08 -8.31 26.59
C SER A 218 9.60 -6.88 26.67
N ILE A 219 8.82 -5.92 26.16
CA ILE A 219 9.09 -4.49 26.32
C ILE A 219 8.80 -4.08 27.77
N GLY A 220 7.74 -4.59 28.39
CA GLY A 220 7.41 -4.35 29.80
C GLY A 220 5.94 -4.00 30.07
N TYR A 221 5.06 -4.16 29.07
CA TYR A 221 3.62 -4.01 29.25
C TYR A 221 3.03 -5.23 29.94
N ASP A 222 2.08 -5.03 30.86
CA ASP A 222 1.31 -6.13 31.45
C ASP A 222 0.47 -6.86 30.39
N SER A 223 -0.04 -8.05 30.73
CA SER A 223 -0.80 -8.90 29.79
C SER A 223 -2.04 -8.22 29.21
N ASP A 224 -2.71 -7.39 30.02
CA ASP A 224 -3.95 -6.75 29.62
C ASP A 224 -3.68 -5.60 28.66
N MET A 225 -2.64 -4.81 28.92
CA MET A 225 -2.18 -3.75 28.03
C MET A 225 -1.58 -4.33 26.74
N ALA A 226 -0.79 -5.40 26.82
CA ALA A 226 -0.27 -6.11 25.65
C ALA A 226 -1.41 -6.57 24.71
N SER A 227 -2.43 -7.23 25.28
CA SER A 227 -3.61 -7.63 24.51
C SER A 227 -4.37 -6.42 23.92
N ALA A 228 -4.46 -5.33 24.69
CA ALA A 228 -5.15 -4.12 24.25
C ALA A 228 -4.42 -3.44 23.08
N LEU A 229 -3.10 -3.36 23.11
CA LEU A 229 -2.25 -2.86 22.02
C LEU A 229 -2.52 -3.66 20.74
N THR A 230 -2.47 -4.99 20.82
CA THR A 230 -2.72 -5.90 19.70
C THR A 230 -4.11 -5.70 19.08
N LYS A 231 -5.17 -5.69 19.91
CA LYS A 231 -6.55 -5.46 19.45
C LYS A 231 -6.76 -4.10 18.81
N SER A 232 -6.00 -3.10 19.26
CA SER A 232 -6.09 -1.71 18.79
C SER A 232 -5.17 -1.38 17.61
N GLY A 233 -4.50 -2.39 17.04
CA GLY A 233 -3.60 -2.22 15.90
C GLY A 233 -2.24 -1.59 16.23
N ILE A 234 -1.83 -1.60 17.51
CA ILE A 234 -0.52 -1.12 17.94
C ILE A 234 0.45 -2.31 18.05
N ILE A 235 1.57 -2.20 17.34
CA ILE A 235 2.55 -3.26 17.17
C ILE A 235 3.74 -2.98 18.08
N ALA A 236 4.11 -3.96 18.90
CA ALA A 236 5.30 -3.91 19.73
C ALA A 236 6.53 -4.41 18.96
N ALA A 237 7.60 -3.62 18.98
CA ALA A 237 8.89 -3.96 18.40
C ALA A 237 9.99 -3.85 19.48
N PRO A 238 10.49 -4.97 20.03
CA PRO A 238 11.48 -4.92 21.10
C PRO A 238 12.83 -4.40 20.60
N PRO A 239 13.72 -3.89 21.48
CA PRO A 239 15.02 -3.36 21.08
C PRO A 239 15.87 -4.35 20.27
N SER A 240 15.79 -5.64 20.60
CA SER A 240 16.51 -6.71 19.90
C SER A 240 16.14 -6.83 18.43
N LEU A 241 14.96 -6.34 18.03
CA LEU A 241 14.49 -6.34 16.66
C LEU A 241 14.84 -5.02 15.94
N VAL A 242 14.73 -3.89 16.63
CA VAL A 242 14.86 -2.56 15.99
C VAL A 242 16.29 -2.04 15.97
N LEU A 243 17.09 -2.30 17.01
CA LEU A 243 18.47 -1.77 17.08
C LEU A 243 19.35 -2.24 15.91
N PRO A 244 19.38 -3.52 15.51
CA PRO A 244 20.18 -3.93 14.35
C PRO A 244 19.74 -3.26 13.04
N LEU A 245 18.45 -2.93 12.91
CA LEU A 245 17.91 -2.26 11.73
C LEU A 245 18.29 -0.77 11.72
N ILE A 246 18.25 -0.11 12.88
CA ILE A 246 18.72 1.27 13.08
C ILE A 246 20.21 1.38 12.77
N GLU A 247 21.01 0.44 13.26
CA GLU A 247 22.45 0.35 12.98
C GLU A 247 22.70 0.17 11.47
N ALA A 248 21.96 -0.73 10.82
CA ALA A 248 22.11 -0.99 9.39
C ALA A 248 21.69 0.19 8.49
N GLN A 249 20.68 1.00 8.88
CA GLN A 249 20.30 2.19 8.11
C GLN A 249 21.19 3.42 8.40
N GLY A 250 21.92 3.42 9.53
CA GLY A 250 22.90 4.45 9.89
C GLY A 250 22.36 5.66 10.64
N SER A 251 21.12 5.62 11.16
CA SER A 251 20.55 6.71 11.96
C SER A 251 19.50 6.21 12.95
N ALA A 252 19.56 6.74 14.18
CA ALA A 252 18.57 6.50 15.23
C ALA A 252 17.47 7.57 15.31
N LYS A 253 17.57 8.65 14.51
CA LYS A 253 16.59 9.76 14.53
C LYS A 253 15.26 9.39 13.85
N VAL A 254 15.34 8.50 12.88
CA VAL A 254 14.23 8.09 12.02
C VAL A 254 14.29 6.59 11.89
N PHE A 255 13.14 5.94 11.95
CA PHE A 255 12.99 4.54 11.53
C PHE A 255 11.79 4.54 10.58
N GLY A 256 11.80 3.78 9.48
CA GLY A 256 10.74 3.94 8.48
C GLY A 256 10.91 5.23 7.66
N SER A 257 9.93 6.15 7.59
CA SER A 257 10.17 7.51 7.04
C SER A 257 9.50 8.62 7.82
N ILE A 258 9.05 8.30 9.03
CA ILE A 258 8.45 9.24 9.96
C ILE A 258 9.41 9.29 11.15
N GLY A 259 9.59 10.49 11.71
CA GLY A 259 10.36 10.64 12.95
C GLY A 259 9.77 9.76 14.04
N ILE A 260 10.63 9.13 14.83
CA ILE A 260 10.17 8.47 16.06
C ILE A 260 9.60 9.56 16.97
N ASP A 261 8.44 9.31 17.57
CA ASP A 261 7.68 10.28 18.34
C ASP A 261 7.36 11.55 17.52
N GLU A 262 6.89 11.39 16.29
CA GLU A 262 6.41 12.52 15.47
C GLU A 262 5.47 13.43 16.28
N THR A 263 5.85 14.70 16.45
CA THR A 263 5.07 15.69 17.21
C THR A 263 4.45 16.73 16.29
N ASN A 264 3.20 17.12 16.57
CA ASN A 264 2.59 18.30 15.98
C ASN A 264 2.70 19.46 16.98
N THR A 265 3.35 20.56 16.58
CA THR A 265 3.55 21.72 17.47
C THR A 265 2.25 22.40 17.89
N ALA A 266 1.20 22.32 17.07
CA ALA A 266 -0.13 22.82 17.43
C ALA A 266 -0.85 21.87 18.40
N ASN A 267 -0.50 20.57 18.40
CA ASN A 267 -1.08 19.54 19.26
C ASN A 267 0.02 18.73 19.95
N PRO A 268 0.75 19.34 20.90
CA PRO A 268 1.81 18.64 21.58
C PRO A 268 1.24 17.46 22.39
N PRO A 269 2.05 16.42 22.65
CA PRO A 269 1.76 15.45 23.70
C PRO A 269 1.49 16.17 25.04
N ASP A 270 0.79 15.54 25.98
CA ASP A 270 0.46 16.18 27.25
C ASP A 270 1.75 16.62 28.01
N ASP A 271 1.84 17.92 28.36
CA ASP A 271 3.03 18.61 28.91
C ASP A 271 3.50 18.05 30.27
N SER A 272 2.74 17.13 30.89
CA SER A 272 3.14 16.45 32.12
C SER A 272 4.27 15.42 31.92
N PHE A 273 4.67 15.14 30.67
CA PHE A 273 5.71 14.18 30.34
C PHE A 273 7.13 14.78 30.37
N ASP A 274 7.85 14.52 31.46
CA ASP A 274 9.29 14.79 31.55
C ASP A 274 10.06 13.52 31.16
N ALA A 275 10.40 13.41 29.87
CA ALA A 275 11.13 12.27 29.30
C ALA A 275 12.43 11.96 30.06
N SER A 276 13.05 12.98 30.69
CA SER A 276 14.29 12.85 31.45
C SER A 276 14.10 12.12 32.80
N LYS A 277 12.87 12.05 33.33
CA LYS A 277 12.56 11.36 34.60
C LYS A 277 12.23 9.89 34.43
N GLU A 278 11.79 9.45 33.26
CA GLU A 278 11.44 8.04 33.03
C GLU A 278 12.65 7.18 32.58
N THR A 279 13.69 7.78 31.97
CA THR A 279 14.93 7.07 31.60
C THR A 279 15.75 6.59 32.80
N ASP A 280 15.53 7.17 33.99
CA ASP A 280 16.26 6.87 35.23
C ASP A 280 15.60 5.75 36.08
N HIS A 281 14.46 5.19 35.64
CA HIS A 281 13.73 4.19 36.43
C HIS A 281 14.18 2.74 36.09
N PRO A 282 14.51 1.89 37.08
CA PRO A 282 15.06 0.53 36.87
C PRO A 282 14.11 -0.53 36.23
N GLY A 283 12.93 -0.15 35.75
CA GLY A 283 12.00 -1.02 35.01
C GLY A 283 11.95 -0.61 33.53
N PHE A 284 13.07 -0.86 32.84
CA PHE A 284 13.51 -0.34 31.53
C PHE A 284 12.50 -0.46 30.37
N LEU A 285 12.35 0.60 29.55
CA LEU A 285 11.62 0.58 28.27
C LEU A 285 12.40 1.32 27.15
N PRO A 286 12.92 0.61 26.12
CA PRO A 286 13.40 1.26 24.88
C PRO A 286 12.96 0.52 23.61
N GLY A 287 11.94 -0.34 23.72
CA GLY A 287 11.26 -0.86 22.54
C GLY A 287 10.46 0.24 21.84
N PHE A 288 9.87 -0.10 20.70
CA PHE A 288 9.03 0.80 19.93
C PHE A 288 7.61 0.28 19.86
N LEU A 289 6.67 1.20 19.74
CA LEU A 289 5.29 0.94 19.36
C LEU A 289 5.05 1.50 17.96
N THR A 290 4.48 0.71 17.06
CA THR A 290 4.08 1.16 15.72
C THR A 290 2.56 1.12 15.60
N ASP A 291 1.93 2.26 15.34
CA ASP A 291 0.51 2.29 14.99
C ASP A 291 0.33 1.92 13.52
N LYS A 292 -0.16 0.71 13.24
CA LYS A 292 -0.31 0.19 11.86
C LYS A 292 -1.31 0.99 11.00
N HIS A 293 -2.13 1.84 11.62
CA HIS A 293 -3.11 2.64 10.90
C HIS A 293 -2.47 3.88 10.27
N TYR A 294 -1.51 4.50 10.94
CA TYR A 294 -0.86 5.74 10.48
C TYR A 294 0.65 5.63 10.30
N ARG A 295 1.22 4.44 10.55
CA ARG A 295 2.66 4.17 10.50
C ARG A 295 3.49 5.04 11.43
N ALA A 296 2.87 5.59 12.47
CA ALA A 296 3.59 6.37 13.46
C ALA A 296 4.32 5.43 14.40
N MET A 297 5.58 5.75 14.67
CA MET A 297 6.39 4.99 15.61
C MET A 297 6.69 5.82 16.83
N PHE A 298 6.51 5.19 17.97
CA PHE A 298 6.68 5.81 19.27
C PHE A 298 7.72 5.04 20.06
N ILE A 299 8.51 5.77 20.85
CA ILE A 299 9.28 5.13 21.91
C ILE A 299 8.25 4.54 22.88
N ALA A 300 8.41 3.27 23.26
CA ALA A 300 7.52 2.65 24.23
C ALA A 300 7.62 3.38 25.57
N ARG A 301 6.47 3.70 26.16
CA ARG A 301 6.35 4.39 27.45
C ARG A 301 5.45 3.59 28.36
N ARG A 302 5.47 3.85 29.67
CA ARG A 302 4.55 3.18 30.59
C ARG A 302 3.10 3.54 30.25
N SER A 303 2.13 2.84 30.83
CA SER A 303 0.72 3.18 30.66
C SER A 303 0.36 4.43 31.48
N GLY A 304 -0.36 5.36 30.85
CA GLY A 304 -0.64 6.71 31.38
C GLY A 304 -1.25 7.61 30.30
N GLN A 305 -1.63 8.85 30.65
CA GLN A 305 -2.15 9.83 29.70
C GLN A 305 -0.98 10.57 29.04
N TYR A 306 -0.52 10.07 27.89
CA TYR A 306 0.62 10.68 27.16
C TYR A 306 0.17 11.42 25.90
N GLY A 307 -0.90 10.97 25.25
CA GLY A 307 -1.39 11.56 24.00
C GLY A 307 -0.32 11.56 22.91
N PHE A 308 0.12 10.37 22.45
CA PHE A 308 1.16 10.25 21.42
C PHE A 308 0.92 11.11 20.17
N TYR A 309 -0.32 11.24 19.72
CA TYR A 309 -0.67 12.11 18.60
C TYR A 309 -1.00 13.55 19.00
N GLY A 310 -0.97 13.86 20.29
CA GLY A 310 -1.36 15.13 20.90
C GLY A 310 -2.64 15.01 21.74
N ALA A 311 -2.68 15.73 22.85
CA ALA A 311 -3.72 15.62 23.87
C ALA A 311 -4.88 16.63 23.73
N LYS A 312 -4.89 17.43 22.66
CA LYS A 312 -5.89 18.49 22.41
C LYS A 312 -6.65 18.25 21.12
N ASP A 313 -7.85 18.80 21.05
CA ASP A 313 -8.62 18.86 19.82
C ASP A 313 -8.21 20.10 19.02
N VAL A 314 -7.35 19.90 18.02
CA VAL A 314 -6.91 20.98 17.13
C VAL A 314 -7.42 20.76 15.72
N PHE A 315 -7.75 21.85 15.04
CA PHE A 315 -7.98 21.82 13.61
C PHE A 315 -6.71 22.18 12.85
N ARG A 316 -6.64 21.79 11.57
CA ARG A 316 -5.56 22.20 10.66
C ARG A 316 -5.61 23.72 10.43
N ASP A 317 -4.47 24.37 10.62
CA ASP A 317 -4.28 25.82 10.59
C ASP A 317 -4.54 26.45 9.22
N HIS A 318 -4.14 25.78 8.14
CA HIS A 318 -4.37 26.24 6.76
C HIS A 318 -5.85 26.26 6.35
N TYR A 319 -6.74 25.60 7.12
CA TYR A 319 -8.20 25.66 6.97
C TYR A 319 -8.88 26.58 7.98
N LYS A 320 -8.13 27.42 8.70
CA LYS A 320 -8.65 28.26 9.81
C LYS A 320 -9.90 29.06 9.45
N GLN A 321 -9.96 29.64 8.25
CA GLN A 321 -11.13 30.40 7.79
C GLN A 321 -12.36 29.50 7.58
N PHE A 322 -12.18 28.31 7.01
CA PHE A 322 -13.27 27.34 6.85
C PHE A 322 -13.80 26.84 8.21
N TYR A 323 -12.89 26.66 9.18
CA TYR A 323 -13.23 26.15 10.50
C TYR A 323 -13.74 27.20 11.49
N SER A 324 -13.73 28.50 11.17
CA SER A 324 -14.17 29.55 12.12
C SER A 324 -15.62 29.35 12.57
N ASP A 325 -16.47 28.88 11.64
CA ASP A 325 -17.91 28.74 11.86
C ASP A 325 -18.30 27.31 12.29
N LEU A 326 -17.30 26.43 12.45
CA LEU A 326 -17.47 25.00 12.71
C LEU A 326 -16.90 24.55 14.06
N GLN A 327 -16.50 25.49 14.92
CA GLN A 327 -15.81 25.17 16.19
C GLN A 327 -16.66 24.32 17.13
N ASP A 328 -17.97 24.57 17.21
CA ASP A 328 -18.87 23.89 18.15
C ASP A 328 -19.44 22.57 17.62
N TYR A 329 -19.04 22.16 16.40
CA TYR A 329 -19.53 20.91 15.81
C TYR A 329 -18.86 19.70 16.46
N PRO A 330 -19.55 18.54 16.52
CA PRO A 330 -18.93 17.27 16.90
C PRO A 330 -17.71 16.99 16.02
N ARG A 331 -16.73 16.27 16.57
CA ARG A 331 -15.43 16.09 15.94
C ARG A 331 -15.09 14.61 15.79
N VAL A 332 -14.23 14.33 14.82
CA VAL A 332 -13.56 13.04 14.67
C VAL A 332 -12.05 13.30 14.54
N ARG A 333 -11.23 12.37 15.02
CA ARG A 333 -9.77 12.45 15.09
C ARG A 333 -9.14 11.83 13.84
N CYS A 334 -8.23 12.56 13.22
CA CYS A 334 -7.38 12.10 12.13
C CYS A 334 -5.90 12.31 12.53
N LYS A 335 -5.22 11.25 12.98
CA LYS A 335 -3.82 11.30 13.43
C LYS A 335 -3.58 12.45 14.44
N HIS A 336 -2.88 13.52 14.05
CA HIS A 336 -2.53 14.67 14.91
C HIS A 336 -3.58 15.79 15.04
N TYR A 337 -4.70 15.70 14.32
CA TYR A 337 -5.70 16.77 14.25
C TYR A 337 -7.12 16.19 14.30
N CYS A 338 -8.11 17.06 14.47
CA CYS A 338 -9.53 16.73 14.38
C CYS A 338 -10.14 17.37 13.15
N VAL A 339 -11.31 16.88 12.75
CA VAL A 339 -12.15 17.47 11.70
C VAL A 339 -13.60 17.53 12.18
N PRO A 340 -14.39 18.54 11.75
CA PRO A 340 -15.78 18.67 12.14
C PRO A 340 -16.66 17.63 11.44
N ILE A 341 -17.76 17.27 12.12
CA ILE A 341 -18.87 16.47 11.60
C ILE A 341 -20.07 17.40 11.43
N VAL A 342 -20.39 17.76 10.19
CA VAL A 342 -21.47 18.69 9.83
C VAL A 342 -22.71 17.90 9.42
N ASP A 343 -23.84 18.17 10.05
CA ASP A 343 -25.11 17.53 9.67
C ASP A 343 -25.77 18.28 8.53
N VAL A 344 -25.95 17.64 7.38
CA VAL A 344 -26.56 18.21 6.17
C VAL A 344 -27.87 17.51 5.83
N SER A 345 -28.80 18.20 5.20
CA SER A 345 -30.19 17.78 4.97
C SER A 345 -30.53 17.65 3.48
N SER A 346 -29.64 18.09 2.59
CA SER A 346 -29.78 17.98 1.14
C SER A 346 -28.40 17.91 0.45
N VAL A 347 -28.40 17.52 -0.83
CA VAL A 347 -27.19 17.57 -1.67
C VAL A 347 -26.71 19.01 -1.87
N GLN A 348 -27.63 19.95 -2.08
CA GLN A 348 -27.29 21.38 -2.23
C GLN A 348 -26.60 21.94 -0.97
N GLU A 349 -27.10 21.62 0.23
CA GLU A 349 -26.47 22.07 1.48
C GLU A 349 -25.03 21.53 1.60
N LEU A 350 -24.81 20.27 1.19
CA LEU A 350 -23.47 19.69 1.14
C LEU A 350 -22.57 20.42 0.14
N GLN A 351 -23.06 20.68 -1.08
CA GLN A 351 -22.34 21.43 -2.12
C GLN A 351 -21.97 22.84 -1.65
N ASP A 352 -22.91 23.57 -1.05
CA ASP A 352 -22.70 24.91 -0.51
C ASP A 352 -21.61 24.91 0.57
N HIS A 353 -21.62 23.92 1.46
CA HIS A 353 -20.57 23.75 2.47
C HIS A 353 -19.22 23.37 1.84
N ALA A 354 -19.19 22.41 0.93
CA ALA A 354 -17.97 21.93 0.30
C ALA A 354 -17.29 23.00 -0.56
N SER A 355 -18.05 23.87 -1.21
CA SER A 355 -17.53 24.98 -2.02
C SER A 355 -16.71 26.01 -1.22
N ARG A 356 -16.88 26.05 0.10
CA ARG A 356 -16.14 26.93 1.02
C ARG A 356 -14.81 26.33 1.50
N ILE A 357 -14.52 25.07 1.17
CA ILE A 357 -13.23 24.45 1.49
C ILE A 357 -12.15 25.09 0.59
N PRO A 358 -11.11 25.74 1.15
CA PRO A 358 -10.04 26.31 0.35
C PRO A 358 -9.29 25.23 -0.41
N LEU A 359 -8.91 25.54 -1.65
CA LEU A 359 -8.16 24.64 -2.53
C LEU A 359 -6.65 24.84 -2.32
N HIS A 360 -5.98 23.84 -1.77
CA HIS A 360 -4.53 23.90 -1.52
C HIS A 360 -3.70 23.08 -2.51
N ASN A 361 -4.33 22.35 -3.43
CA ASN A 361 -3.66 21.58 -4.47
C ASN A 361 -4.45 21.64 -5.80
N PRO A 362 -3.83 21.28 -6.94
CA PRO A 362 -4.51 21.26 -8.24
C PRO A 362 -5.61 20.20 -8.34
N ASP A 363 -5.53 19.14 -7.54
CA ASP A 363 -6.48 18.03 -7.52
C ASP A 363 -7.85 18.37 -6.91
N GLY A 364 -7.93 19.48 -6.16
CA GLY A 364 -9.16 19.96 -5.57
C GLY A 364 -9.63 19.14 -4.36
N VAL A 365 -10.94 19.12 -4.14
CA VAL A 365 -11.60 18.31 -3.09
C VAL A 365 -12.22 17.09 -3.75
N PHE A 366 -12.04 15.93 -3.13
CA PHE A 366 -12.64 14.68 -3.54
C PHE A 366 -13.42 14.04 -2.38
N PHE A 367 -14.30 13.10 -2.71
CA PHE A 367 -15.33 12.62 -1.81
C PHE A 367 -15.36 11.10 -1.71
N ARG A 368 -15.82 10.61 -0.56
CA ARG A 368 -16.11 9.19 -0.34
C ARG A 368 -17.36 9.02 0.50
N GLY A 369 -18.38 8.39 -0.08
CA GLY A 369 -19.61 7.99 0.61
C GLY A 369 -19.44 6.74 1.45
N GLN A 370 -20.08 6.70 2.62
CA GLN A 370 -20.22 5.52 3.45
C GLN A 370 -21.60 5.46 4.10
N ARG A 371 -22.13 4.25 4.27
CA ARG A 371 -23.45 4.03 4.89
C ARG A 371 -23.54 4.45 6.36
N GLN A 372 -22.40 4.63 7.01
CA GLN A 372 -22.24 5.22 8.33
C GLN A 372 -20.77 5.59 8.51
N MET A 373 -20.46 6.40 9.54
CA MET A 373 -19.07 6.60 9.94
C MET A 373 -18.56 5.35 10.67
N TYR A 374 -17.82 4.51 9.96
CA TYR A 374 -17.09 3.41 10.59
C TYR A 374 -15.90 3.97 11.36
N LEU A 375 -15.67 3.46 12.57
CA LEU A 375 -14.57 3.89 13.43
C LEU A 375 -13.54 2.78 13.59
N LEU A 376 -12.26 3.16 13.71
CA LEU A 376 -11.24 2.22 14.16
C LEU A 376 -11.60 1.71 15.55
N GLN A 377 -11.53 0.40 15.73
CA GLN A 377 -11.83 -0.23 17.00
C GLN A 377 -10.55 -0.24 17.84
N ARG A 378 -10.50 0.64 18.84
CA ARG A 378 -9.40 0.70 19.82
C ARG A 378 -9.94 0.53 21.22
N GLU A 379 -9.17 -0.17 22.04
CA GLU A 379 -9.43 -0.29 23.48
C GLU A 379 -9.25 1.06 24.15
N GLU A 380 -10.08 1.37 25.15
CA GLU A 380 -10.13 2.68 25.81
C GLU A 380 -8.76 3.15 26.31
N ARG A 381 -8.01 2.25 26.98
CA ARG A 381 -6.65 2.53 27.47
C ARG A 381 -5.64 2.87 26.37
N VAL A 382 -5.84 2.32 25.16
CA VAL A 382 -4.99 2.65 24.01
C VAL A 382 -5.40 4.00 23.44
N GLN A 383 -6.70 4.33 23.44
CA GLN A 383 -7.15 5.67 23.08
C GLN A 383 -6.60 6.73 24.07
N ASP A 384 -6.58 6.46 25.38
CA ASP A 384 -5.93 7.31 26.38
C ASP A 384 -4.45 7.52 26.06
N MET A 385 -3.74 6.46 25.72
CA MET A 385 -2.32 6.52 25.37
C MET A 385 -2.07 7.33 24.08
N LEU A 386 -2.91 7.16 23.06
CA LEU A 386 -2.76 7.83 21.77
C LEU A 386 -3.23 9.29 21.77
N PHE A 387 -4.29 9.61 22.52
CA PHE A 387 -5.02 10.89 22.40
C PHE A 387 -5.18 11.64 23.73
N GLY A 388 -4.81 11.04 24.86
CA GLY A 388 -5.00 11.62 26.17
C GLY A 388 -6.48 11.98 26.42
N GLY A 389 -6.72 13.26 26.77
CA GLY A 389 -8.05 13.80 27.00
C GLY A 389 -8.82 14.25 25.75
N SER A 390 -8.26 14.12 24.54
CA SER A 390 -8.89 14.64 23.32
C SER A 390 -9.98 13.72 22.75
N THR A 391 -10.62 14.15 21.67
CA THR A 391 -11.51 13.34 20.82
C THR A 391 -10.83 12.02 20.43
N ARG A 392 -11.54 10.90 20.65
CA ARG A 392 -11.02 9.52 20.46
C ARG A 392 -11.65 8.77 19.29
N ALA A 393 -12.73 9.30 18.73
CA ALA A 393 -13.37 8.69 17.57
C ALA A 393 -12.46 8.88 16.36
N GLU A 394 -11.95 7.81 15.75
CA GLU A 394 -11.11 7.85 14.55
C GLU A 394 -11.83 7.21 13.37
N PRO A 395 -11.91 7.82 12.19
CA PRO A 395 -12.59 7.23 11.06
C PRO A 395 -11.78 6.04 10.52
N SER A 396 -12.46 4.94 10.23
CA SER A 396 -11.89 3.77 9.57
C SER A 396 -12.02 3.90 8.05
N LEU A 397 -11.00 4.50 7.45
CA LEU A 397 -10.79 4.61 6.01
C LEU A 397 -9.69 3.66 5.54
N VAL A 398 -9.72 2.42 6.06
CA VAL A 398 -8.78 1.36 5.68
C VAL A 398 -9.11 0.77 4.30
N THR A 399 -8.06 0.44 3.55
CA THR A 399 -8.15 -0.15 2.22
C THR A 399 -8.86 -1.50 2.24
N SER A 400 -9.45 -1.89 1.11
CA SER A 400 -10.25 -3.10 1.01
C SER A 400 -9.41 -4.36 1.30
N ALA A 401 -8.16 -4.42 0.85
CA ALA A 401 -7.24 -5.52 1.17
C ALA A 401 -6.86 -5.57 2.67
N SER A 402 -6.70 -4.42 3.33
CA SER A 402 -6.28 -4.37 4.74
C SER A 402 -7.37 -4.80 5.74
N ARG A 403 -8.61 -4.99 5.27
CA ARG A 403 -9.73 -5.45 6.11
C ARG A 403 -9.66 -6.93 6.45
N ASP A 404 -8.95 -7.71 5.64
CA ASP A 404 -8.73 -9.14 5.86
C ASP A 404 -7.23 -9.41 5.98
N ALA A 405 -6.78 -9.75 7.20
CA ALA A 405 -5.37 -10.01 7.48
C ALA A 405 -4.80 -11.22 6.71
N ASN A 406 -5.66 -12.11 6.20
CA ASN A 406 -5.26 -13.28 5.43
C ASN A 406 -5.30 -13.04 3.91
N TYR A 407 -5.73 -11.86 3.47
CA TYR A 407 -5.82 -11.54 2.06
C TYR A 407 -4.46 -11.14 1.49
N ASP A 408 -4.00 -11.89 0.49
CA ASP A 408 -2.71 -11.67 -0.20
C ASP A 408 -2.96 -10.94 -1.53
N TYR A 409 -2.97 -9.61 -1.49
CA TYR A 409 -3.21 -8.80 -2.69
C TYR A 409 -2.14 -9.05 -3.76
N ASP A 410 -0.86 -9.07 -3.39
CA ASP A 410 0.27 -9.28 -4.31
C ASP A 410 0.06 -10.57 -5.12
N LYS A 411 -0.36 -11.68 -4.50
CA LYS A 411 -0.71 -12.91 -5.23
C LYS A 411 -1.73 -12.64 -6.35
N PHE A 412 -2.84 -11.97 -6.04
CA PHE A 412 -3.91 -11.73 -7.02
C PHE A 412 -3.53 -10.67 -8.05
N HIS A 413 -2.75 -9.66 -7.67
CA HIS A 413 -2.20 -8.66 -8.57
C HIS A 413 -1.40 -9.30 -9.70
N PHE A 414 -0.43 -10.16 -9.36
CA PHE A 414 0.40 -10.83 -10.37
C PHE A 414 -0.36 -11.92 -11.15
N GLN A 415 -1.43 -12.50 -10.59
CA GLN A 415 -2.34 -13.35 -11.35
C GLN A 415 -3.12 -12.56 -12.40
N LEU A 416 -3.64 -11.38 -12.04
CA LEU A 416 -4.35 -10.49 -12.97
C LEU A 416 -3.39 -9.99 -14.07
N ARG A 417 -2.19 -9.52 -13.68
CA ARG A 417 -1.14 -9.11 -14.63
C ARG A 417 -0.85 -10.18 -15.68
N ARG A 418 -0.62 -11.43 -15.23
CA ARG A 418 -0.38 -12.56 -16.14
C ARG A 418 -1.59 -12.90 -17.02
N TYR A 419 -2.80 -12.79 -16.46
CA TYR A 419 -4.02 -13.01 -17.23
C TYR A 419 -4.16 -11.99 -18.36
N LEU A 420 -3.93 -10.71 -18.08
CA LEU A 420 -3.96 -9.63 -19.07
C LEU A 420 -2.91 -9.84 -20.17
N GLU A 421 -1.66 -10.17 -19.80
CA GLU A 421 -0.60 -10.48 -20.76
C GLU A 421 -1.01 -11.60 -21.75
N ARG A 422 -1.59 -12.69 -21.21
CA ARG A 422 -2.07 -13.80 -22.04
C ARG A 422 -3.18 -13.37 -23.00
N ARG A 423 -4.14 -12.54 -22.54
CA ARG A 423 -5.24 -12.06 -23.39
C ARG A 423 -4.71 -11.19 -24.53
N ILE A 424 -3.81 -10.25 -24.23
CA ILE A 424 -3.16 -9.40 -25.23
C ILE A 424 -2.42 -10.25 -26.28
N ASN A 425 -1.72 -11.30 -25.85
CA ASN A 425 -1.01 -12.19 -26.76
C ASN A 425 -1.95 -13.03 -27.66
N THR A 426 -3.17 -13.35 -27.22
CA THR A 426 -4.12 -14.15 -28.03
C THR A 426 -4.79 -13.38 -29.17
N ASP A 427 -4.66 -12.05 -29.24
CA ASP A 427 -5.34 -11.19 -30.22
C ASP A 427 -4.66 -11.12 -31.60
N GLY A 428 -3.75 -12.04 -31.90
CA GLY A 428 -3.12 -12.19 -33.23
C GLY A 428 -2.16 -11.05 -33.59
N LYS A 429 -2.16 -10.58 -34.85
CA LYS A 429 -1.19 -9.57 -35.33
C LYS A 429 -1.28 -8.23 -34.57
N LYS A 430 -2.48 -7.77 -34.21
CA LYS A 430 -2.67 -6.58 -33.36
C LYS A 430 -2.18 -6.80 -31.92
N GLY A 431 -2.21 -8.05 -31.45
CA GLY A 431 -1.64 -8.46 -30.17
C GLY A 431 -0.12 -8.30 -30.11
N SER A 432 0.61 -8.40 -31.24
CA SER A 432 2.08 -8.37 -31.21
C SER A 432 2.70 -7.02 -30.82
N GLU A 433 2.14 -5.89 -31.29
CA GLU A 433 2.61 -4.55 -30.92
C GLU A 433 2.20 -4.20 -29.48
N SER A 434 0.95 -4.48 -29.13
CA SER A 434 0.40 -4.27 -27.78
C SER A 434 1.16 -5.11 -26.74
N LEU A 435 1.53 -6.35 -27.08
CA LEU A 435 2.32 -7.22 -26.22
C LEU A 435 3.73 -6.69 -26.03
N ARG A 436 4.38 -6.19 -27.08
CA ARG A 436 5.70 -5.57 -26.95
C ARG A 436 5.63 -4.34 -26.03
N HIS A 437 4.64 -3.48 -26.21
CA HIS A 437 4.44 -2.33 -25.33
C HIS A 437 4.19 -2.75 -23.88
N PHE A 438 3.32 -3.75 -23.67
CA PHE A 438 3.07 -4.35 -22.37
C PHE A 438 4.38 -4.85 -21.73
N GLN A 439 5.23 -5.58 -22.48
CA GLN A 439 6.52 -6.08 -22.04
C GLN A 439 7.52 -4.97 -21.66
N GLU A 440 7.54 -3.86 -22.41
CA GLU A 440 8.33 -2.68 -22.07
C GLU A 440 7.90 -2.09 -20.72
N LEU A 441 6.59 -2.04 -20.47
CA LEU A 441 6.03 -1.54 -19.22
C LEU A 441 6.24 -2.49 -18.04
N LEU A 442 6.41 -3.80 -18.28
CA LEU A 442 6.72 -4.76 -17.21
C LEU A 442 8.00 -4.44 -16.46
N VAL A 443 8.90 -3.67 -17.07
CA VAL A 443 10.18 -3.25 -16.49
C VAL A 443 10.23 -1.74 -16.19
N ASP A 444 9.13 -1.02 -16.37
CA ASP A 444 9.04 0.41 -16.11
C ASP A 444 9.26 0.71 -14.62
N PRO A 445 10.26 1.53 -14.24
CA PRO A 445 10.52 1.87 -12.85
C PRO A 445 9.42 2.69 -12.19
N THR A 446 8.55 3.33 -12.96
CA THR A 446 7.42 4.11 -12.43
C THR A 446 6.23 3.21 -12.07
N CYS A 447 6.24 1.94 -12.47
CA CYS A 447 5.17 0.97 -12.19
C CYS A 447 3.78 1.40 -12.70
N ARG A 448 3.71 2.17 -13.80
CA ARG A 448 2.43 2.64 -14.40
C ARG A 448 1.48 1.49 -14.72
N LEU A 449 1.98 0.42 -15.33
CA LEU A 449 1.15 -0.75 -15.61
C LEU A 449 0.58 -1.37 -14.32
N ASP A 450 1.40 -1.53 -13.29
CA ASP A 450 0.95 -2.11 -12.03
C ASP A 450 -0.07 -1.17 -11.32
N ARG A 451 0.05 0.16 -11.47
CA ARG A 451 -0.96 1.12 -10.97
C ARG A 451 -2.30 0.91 -11.63
N ALA A 452 -2.30 0.86 -12.96
CA ALA A 452 -3.52 0.65 -13.73
C ALA A 452 -4.16 -0.71 -13.40
N ILE A 453 -3.38 -1.78 -13.29
CA ILE A 453 -3.87 -3.10 -12.86
C ILE A 453 -4.52 -3.03 -11.48
N MET A 454 -3.94 -2.27 -10.54
CA MET A 454 -4.52 -2.06 -9.22
C MET A 454 -5.83 -1.28 -9.27
N ALA A 455 -5.91 -0.21 -10.07
CA ALA A 455 -7.15 0.55 -10.26
C ALA A 455 -8.25 -0.33 -10.89
N LEU A 456 -7.93 -1.10 -11.93
CA LEU A 456 -8.83 -2.08 -12.55
C LEU A 456 -9.35 -3.08 -11.51
N ALA A 457 -8.44 -3.69 -10.75
CA ALA A 457 -8.80 -4.62 -9.68
C ALA A 457 -9.83 -4.01 -8.72
N GLN A 458 -9.56 -2.80 -8.23
CA GLN A 458 -10.41 -2.11 -7.26
C GLN A 458 -11.82 -1.82 -7.82
N HIS A 459 -11.93 -1.19 -9.00
CA HIS A 459 -13.22 -0.81 -9.59
C HIS A 459 -14.13 -1.99 -9.93
N TYR A 460 -13.53 -3.16 -10.18
CA TYR A 460 -14.27 -4.38 -10.50
C TYR A 460 -14.39 -5.36 -9.32
N GLY A 461 -14.02 -4.92 -8.11
CA GLY A 461 -14.37 -5.57 -6.85
C GLY A 461 -13.30 -6.48 -6.24
N LEU A 462 -12.12 -6.58 -6.84
CA LEU A 462 -10.99 -7.26 -6.21
C LEU A 462 -10.44 -6.35 -5.09
N PRO A 463 -10.33 -6.81 -3.83
CA PRO A 463 -9.75 -6.00 -2.78
C PRO A 463 -8.30 -5.60 -3.11
N THR A 464 -7.93 -4.34 -2.86
CA THR A 464 -6.63 -3.76 -3.19
C THR A 464 -6.07 -2.89 -2.06
N HIS A 465 -4.85 -2.41 -2.25
CA HIS A 465 -4.16 -1.45 -1.39
C HIS A 465 -4.54 0.02 -1.65
N GLY A 466 -5.60 0.27 -2.43
CA GLY A 466 -6.19 1.59 -2.55
C GLY A 466 -7.68 1.63 -2.25
N LEU A 467 -8.26 2.81 -2.43
CA LEU A 467 -9.66 3.11 -2.22
C LEU A 467 -10.19 3.96 -3.36
N ASP A 468 -11.39 3.60 -3.82
CA ASP A 468 -12.14 4.44 -4.74
C ASP A 468 -12.59 5.73 -4.04
N VAL A 469 -12.36 6.85 -4.70
CA VAL A 469 -12.92 8.15 -4.34
C VAL A 469 -13.51 8.78 -5.59
N THR A 470 -14.29 9.84 -5.44
CA THR A 470 -14.94 10.50 -6.58
C THR A 470 -14.80 12.01 -6.47
N THR A 471 -14.72 12.71 -7.60
CA THR A 471 -14.81 14.18 -7.62
C THR A 471 -16.25 14.68 -7.51
N SER A 472 -17.24 13.79 -7.65
CA SER A 472 -18.66 14.14 -7.62
C SER A 472 -19.30 13.92 -6.26
N ILE A 473 -19.94 14.97 -5.73
CA ILE A 473 -20.74 14.90 -4.51
C ILE A 473 -21.94 13.97 -4.72
N ASP A 474 -22.60 14.04 -5.86
CA ASP A 474 -23.78 13.23 -6.18
C ASP A 474 -23.46 11.74 -6.12
N ILE A 475 -22.33 11.34 -6.71
CA ILE A 475 -21.86 9.95 -6.70
C ILE A 475 -21.48 9.52 -5.28
N ALA A 476 -20.82 10.39 -4.51
CA ALA A 476 -20.50 10.10 -3.11
C ALA A 476 -21.76 9.93 -2.24
N VAL A 477 -22.77 10.79 -2.42
CA VAL A 477 -24.07 10.66 -1.74
C VAL A 477 -24.77 9.38 -2.17
N TRP A 478 -24.75 9.04 -3.47
CA TRP A 478 -25.31 7.80 -3.99
C TRP A 478 -24.67 6.59 -3.29
N PHE A 479 -23.35 6.50 -3.18
CA PHE A 479 -22.68 5.41 -2.46
C PHE A 479 -22.95 5.41 -0.95
N ALA A 480 -23.20 6.56 -0.34
CA ALA A 480 -23.59 6.64 1.07
C ALA A 480 -25.00 6.08 1.31
N LEU A 481 -25.91 6.23 0.33
CA LEU A 481 -27.32 5.86 0.43
C LEU A 481 -27.69 4.53 -0.24
N ASN A 482 -26.77 3.90 -0.98
CA ASN A 482 -27.00 2.61 -1.63
C ASN A 482 -26.18 1.51 -0.96
N VAL A 483 -26.87 0.51 -0.41
CA VAL A 483 -26.26 -0.60 0.33
C VAL A 483 -25.77 -1.65 -0.64
N PHE A 484 -24.46 -1.89 -0.65
CA PHE A 484 -23.88 -3.03 -1.36
C PHE A 484 -24.29 -4.33 -0.67
N GLU A 485 -24.90 -5.24 -1.43
CA GLU A 485 -25.24 -6.59 -1.00
C GLU A 485 -24.55 -7.59 -1.94
N ARG A 486 -24.11 -8.72 -1.39
CA ARG A 486 -23.58 -9.83 -2.17
C ARG A 486 -24.20 -11.12 -1.69
N ASP A 487 -24.83 -11.84 -2.61
CA ASP A 487 -25.38 -13.16 -2.33
C ASP A 487 -24.24 -14.16 -2.08
N SER A 488 -24.25 -14.78 -0.90
CA SER A 488 -23.16 -15.68 -0.47
C SER A 488 -23.09 -16.99 -1.25
N VAL A 489 -24.16 -17.38 -1.94
CA VAL A 489 -24.27 -18.66 -2.67
C VAL A 489 -23.88 -18.47 -4.13
N THR A 490 -24.48 -17.48 -4.80
CA THR A 490 -24.30 -17.19 -6.22
C THR A 490 -23.13 -16.25 -6.49
N GLY A 491 -22.74 -15.45 -5.49
CA GLY A 491 -21.73 -14.39 -5.64
C GLY A 491 -22.22 -13.15 -6.39
N ILE A 492 -23.51 -13.08 -6.71
CA ILE A 492 -24.13 -11.93 -7.38
C ILE A 492 -24.12 -10.74 -6.42
N ALA A 493 -23.67 -9.60 -6.91
CA ALA A 493 -23.64 -8.33 -6.21
C ALA A 493 -24.82 -7.46 -6.66
N SER A 494 -25.36 -6.66 -5.75
CA SER A 494 -26.41 -5.70 -6.03
C SER A 494 -26.26 -4.47 -5.14
N TYR A 495 -26.94 -3.39 -5.50
CA TYR A 495 -27.13 -2.25 -4.62
C TYR A 495 -28.60 -2.10 -4.29
N LYS A 496 -28.89 -1.90 -3.01
CA LYS A 496 -30.23 -1.58 -2.52
C LYS A 496 -30.25 -0.14 -2.03
N SER A 497 -31.02 0.71 -2.70
CA SER A 497 -31.25 2.09 -2.27
C SER A 497 -31.93 2.14 -0.91
N MET A 498 -31.45 3.01 -0.03
CA MET A 498 -31.99 3.25 1.30
C MET A 498 -33.34 3.96 1.19
N LYS A 499 -34.40 3.32 1.69
CA LYS A 499 -35.73 3.92 1.81
C LYS A 499 -35.86 4.68 3.12
N ILE A 500 -36.92 5.47 3.26
CA ILE A 500 -37.19 6.25 4.49
C ILE A 500 -37.20 5.36 5.75
N ASP A 501 -37.75 4.15 5.64
CA ASP A 501 -37.83 3.19 6.75
C ASP A 501 -36.50 2.48 7.05
N ASP A 502 -35.53 2.54 6.12
CA ASP A 502 -34.19 1.96 6.30
C ASP A 502 -33.26 2.88 7.10
N TRP A 503 -33.66 4.13 7.37
CA TRP A 503 -32.82 5.11 8.05
C TRP A 503 -32.54 4.73 9.52
N PRO A 504 -31.27 4.77 9.96
CA PRO A 504 -30.96 4.48 11.35
C PRO A 504 -31.54 5.52 12.31
N MET A 505 -32.21 5.06 13.37
CA MET A 505 -32.69 5.95 14.43
C MET A 505 -31.56 6.63 15.21
N ASN A 506 -30.38 6.00 15.25
CA ASN A 506 -29.24 6.51 16.01
C ASN A 506 -28.36 7.40 15.13
N LYS A 507 -28.17 8.66 15.53
CA LYS A 507 -27.42 9.68 14.78
C LYS A 507 -26.02 9.24 14.32
N PRO A 508 -25.16 8.60 15.13
CA PRO A 508 -23.84 8.14 14.68
C PRO A 508 -23.87 7.05 13.59
N LYS A 509 -25.03 6.40 13.38
CA LYS A 509 -25.22 5.40 12.32
C LYS A 509 -25.74 6.01 11.01
N TRP A 510 -26.03 7.30 10.97
CA TRP A 510 -26.45 7.95 9.73
C TRP A 510 -25.34 7.89 8.67
N PRO A 511 -25.69 7.79 7.37
CA PRO A 511 -24.75 7.86 6.28
C PRO A 511 -23.87 9.11 6.32
N VAL A 512 -22.65 8.98 5.80
CA VAL A 512 -21.68 10.08 5.77
C VAL A 512 -20.99 10.20 4.41
N VAL A 513 -20.59 11.42 4.08
CA VAL A 513 -19.70 11.75 2.97
C VAL A 513 -18.46 12.41 3.55
N PHE A 514 -17.30 11.79 3.33
CA PHE A 514 -16.01 12.40 3.67
C PHE A 514 -15.61 13.37 2.56
N ALA A 515 -15.20 14.58 2.93
CA ALA A 515 -14.52 15.52 2.04
C ALA A 515 -13.03 15.49 2.33
N CYS A 516 -12.23 15.29 1.28
CA CYS A 516 -10.82 15.00 1.36
C CYS A 516 -10.00 15.91 0.43
N GLN A 517 -8.77 16.23 0.84
CA GLN A 517 -7.80 16.96 0.03
C GLN A 517 -6.37 16.56 0.41
N CYS A 518 -5.55 16.27 -0.60
CA CYS A 518 -4.15 15.88 -0.42
C CYS A 518 -3.23 17.09 -0.20
N VAL A 519 -3.14 17.60 1.03
CA VAL A 519 -2.38 18.83 1.33
C VAL A 519 -0.95 18.62 1.79
N THR A 520 -0.56 17.40 2.16
CA THR A 520 0.82 17.09 2.56
C THR A 520 1.58 16.44 1.42
N GLU A 521 2.90 16.67 1.34
CA GLU A 521 3.76 16.03 0.33
C GLU A 521 3.68 14.49 0.42
N SER A 522 3.51 13.94 1.61
CA SER A 522 3.37 12.50 1.84
C SER A 522 2.16 11.91 1.10
N VAL A 523 1.01 12.58 1.12
CA VAL A 523 -0.23 12.07 0.49
C VAL A 523 -0.48 12.65 -0.91
N GLY A 524 0.27 13.67 -1.32
CA GLY A 524 0.10 14.37 -2.61
C GLY A 524 0.02 13.43 -3.82
N GLN A 525 0.94 12.48 -3.93
CA GLN A 525 0.96 11.53 -5.07
C GLN A 525 0.15 10.25 -4.79
N SER A 526 -0.63 10.22 -3.71
CA SER A 526 -1.50 9.07 -3.40
C SER A 526 -2.79 9.09 -4.20
N LEU A 527 -3.22 10.24 -4.72
CA LEU A 527 -4.39 10.34 -5.60
C LEU A 527 -3.95 10.17 -7.06
N GLN A 528 -4.58 9.26 -7.80
CA GLN A 528 -4.28 8.97 -9.20
C GLN A 528 -5.56 8.98 -10.02
N ASP A 529 -5.43 9.33 -11.29
CA ASP A 529 -6.51 9.20 -12.26
C ASP A 529 -6.59 7.76 -12.78
N CYS A 530 -7.79 7.30 -13.11
CA CYS A 530 -8.03 5.94 -13.59
C CYS A 530 -7.91 5.81 -15.12
N ALA A 531 -7.43 6.86 -15.81
CA ALA A 531 -7.37 6.95 -17.27
C ALA A 531 -6.29 6.06 -17.92
N GLU A 532 -5.34 5.56 -17.13
CA GLU A 532 -4.21 4.76 -17.63
C GLU A 532 -4.65 3.44 -18.29
N LEU A 533 -5.84 2.91 -17.99
CA LEU A 533 -6.28 1.60 -18.50
C LEU A 533 -6.48 1.52 -20.01
N GLU A 534 -6.95 2.60 -20.63
CA GLU A 534 -7.16 2.66 -22.07
C GLU A 534 -5.84 2.61 -22.85
N GLU A 535 -4.76 3.13 -22.27
CA GLU A 535 -3.41 3.10 -22.85
C GLU A 535 -2.90 1.66 -23.04
N PHE A 536 -3.44 0.70 -22.29
CA PHE A 536 -3.12 -0.72 -22.38
C PHE A 536 -4.14 -1.52 -23.21
N GLY A 537 -5.03 -0.84 -23.94
CA GLY A 537 -6.08 -1.46 -24.75
C GLY A 537 -7.27 -1.98 -23.94
N ILE A 538 -7.42 -1.56 -22.67
CA ILE A 538 -8.52 -1.96 -21.80
C ILE A 538 -9.44 -0.76 -21.60
N THR A 539 -10.54 -0.72 -22.36
CA THR A 539 -11.58 0.29 -22.17
C THR A 539 -12.41 -0.02 -20.93
N ALA A 540 -12.28 0.81 -19.90
CA ALA A 540 -13.02 0.69 -18.64
C ALA A 540 -14.03 1.83 -18.50
N ALA A 541 -15.32 1.53 -18.69
CA ALA A 541 -16.36 2.56 -18.65
C ALA A 541 -16.68 3.00 -17.21
N ARG A 542 -16.67 2.05 -16.26
CA ARG A 542 -17.09 2.28 -14.87
C ARG A 542 -16.34 3.41 -14.15
N PRO A 543 -14.99 3.50 -14.19
CA PRO A 543 -14.29 4.58 -13.48
C PRO A 543 -14.68 5.97 -14.00
N HIS A 544 -14.87 6.11 -15.31
CA HIS A 544 -15.28 7.36 -15.93
C HIS A 544 -16.70 7.77 -15.52
N LEU A 545 -17.66 6.83 -15.60
CA LEU A 545 -19.05 7.06 -15.20
C LEU A 545 -19.21 7.36 -13.70
N GLN A 546 -18.26 6.92 -12.88
CA GLN A 546 -18.22 7.16 -11.45
C GLN A 546 -17.44 8.44 -11.06
N GLU A 547 -16.92 9.18 -12.05
CA GLU A 547 -15.93 10.25 -11.85
C GLU A 547 -14.84 9.83 -10.85
N ALA A 548 -14.42 8.58 -10.97
CA ALA A 548 -13.62 7.94 -9.95
C ALA A 548 -12.17 8.34 -10.08
N ARG A 549 -11.57 8.63 -8.94
CA ARG A 549 -10.13 8.65 -8.74
C ARG A 549 -9.75 7.53 -7.79
N PHE A 550 -8.47 7.20 -7.79
CA PHE A 550 -7.94 6.10 -7.02
C PHE A 550 -6.93 6.60 -6.00
N PHE A 551 -7.24 6.42 -4.71
CA PHE A 551 -6.33 6.78 -3.61
C PHE A 551 -5.53 5.56 -3.16
N GLN A 552 -4.21 5.56 -3.38
CA GLN A 552 -3.29 4.44 -3.11
C GLN A 552 -2.43 4.61 -1.85
N GLY A 553 -1.64 3.58 -1.53
CA GLY A 553 -0.62 3.60 -0.47
C GLY A 553 -1.13 3.21 0.92
N GLY A 554 -2.35 2.68 1.03
CA GLY A 554 -2.93 2.24 2.31
C GLY A 554 -2.67 0.77 2.61
N HIS A 555 -1.41 0.33 2.61
CA HIS A 555 -1.03 -1.07 2.86
C HIS A 555 0.03 -1.21 3.95
N SER A 556 0.42 -2.45 4.23
CA SER A 556 1.45 -2.75 5.24
C SER A 556 1.07 -2.20 6.64
N ASP A 557 1.94 -1.38 7.23
CA ASP A 557 1.81 -0.69 8.52
C ASP A 557 1.22 0.73 8.38
N HIS A 558 0.56 1.06 7.25
CA HIS A 558 -0.07 2.37 7.00
C HIS A 558 -1.50 2.26 6.45
N GLN A 559 -2.33 1.47 7.12
CA GLN A 559 -3.59 1.01 6.54
C GLN A 559 -4.68 2.08 6.40
N ASN A 560 -4.64 3.15 7.21
CA ASN A 560 -5.68 4.19 7.30
C ASN A 560 -5.28 5.52 6.64
N ARG A 561 -4.39 5.47 5.64
CA ARG A 561 -3.76 6.66 5.01
C ARG A 561 -4.77 7.69 4.49
N LEU A 562 -5.91 7.27 3.95
CA LEU A 562 -6.94 8.19 3.45
C LEU A 562 -7.52 9.10 4.57
N ALA A 563 -7.48 8.67 5.83
CA ALA A 563 -7.92 9.51 6.94
C ALA A 563 -7.07 10.79 7.11
N GLU A 564 -5.81 10.78 6.64
CA GLU A 564 -4.91 11.94 6.67
C GLU A 564 -5.24 13.01 5.63
N THR A 565 -6.17 12.74 4.71
CA THR A 565 -6.65 13.73 3.74
C THR A 565 -7.98 14.34 4.15
N VAL A 566 -8.66 13.81 5.17
CA VAL A 566 -9.99 14.28 5.55
C VAL A 566 -9.92 15.72 6.04
N VAL A 567 -10.81 16.55 5.51
CA VAL A 567 -10.99 17.96 5.87
C VAL A 567 -12.27 18.16 6.68
N CYS A 568 -13.33 17.45 6.30
CA CYS A 568 -14.66 17.54 6.90
C CYS A 568 -15.43 16.22 6.71
N VAL A 569 -16.34 15.91 7.63
CA VAL A 569 -17.30 14.81 7.48
C VAL A 569 -18.71 15.38 7.41
N TYR A 570 -19.42 15.13 6.31
CA TYR A 570 -20.83 15.45 6.19
C TYR A 570 -21.67 14.26 6.60
N ARG A 571 -22.51 14.42 7.62
CA ARG A 571 -23.45 13.39 8.05
C ARG A 571 -24.83 13.71 7.52
N LEU A 572 -25.39 12.78 6.76
CA LEU A 572 -26.67 12.96 6.09
C LEU A 572 -27.80 12.77 7.11
N LYS A 573 -28.68 13.77 7.27
CA LYS A 573 -29.89 13.65 8.09
C LYS A 573 -30.92 12.76 7.39
N PRO A 574 -31.81 12.07 8.12
CA PRO A 574 -32.90 11.31 7.52
C PRO A 574 -33.71 12.16 6.55
N GLY A 575 -33.79 11.70 5.31
CA GLY A 575 -34.41 12.46 4.23
C GLY A 575 -34.27 11.79 2.87
N ILE A 576 -34.78 12.47 1.86
CA ILE A 576 -34.62 12.09 0.46
C ILE A 576 -33.57 12.99 -0.14
N TYR A 577 -32.50 12.40 -0.68
CA TYR A 577 -31.44 13.10 -1.38
C TYR A 577 -31.58 12.80 -2.86
N GLU A 578 -31.81 13.84 -3.66
CA GLU A 578 -31.87 13.75 -5.11
C GLU A 578 -30.43 13.74 -5.66
N THR A 579 -30.06 12.68 -6.37
CA THR A 579 -28.77 12.54 -7.05
C THR A 579 -29.02 12.23 -8.51
N GLU A 580 -28.18 12.74 -9.42
CA GLU A 580 -28.28 12.39 -10.84
C GLU A 580 -27.82 10.96 -11.15
N ALA A 581 -27.11 10.33 -10.22
CA ALA A 581 -26.58 8.97 -10.37
C ALA A 581 -27.66 7.88 -10.18
N THR A 582 -27.64 6.87 -11.06
CA THR A 582 -28.44 5.63 -10.93
C THR A 582 -27.53 4.41 -10.93
N PHE A 583 -28.07 3.24 -10.55
CA PHE A 583 -27.28 2.00 -10.63
C PHE A 583 -26.83 1.73 -12.07
N GLU A 584 -27.74 1.87 -13.03
CA GLU A 584 -27.49 1.61 -14.45
C GLU A 584 -26.47 2.60 -15.03
N SER A 585 -26.50 3.86 -14.61
CA SER A 585 -25.53 4.86 -15.08
C SER A 585 -24.13 4.64 -14.50
N LEU A 586 -24.01 4.12 -13.26
CA LEU A 586 -22.72 3.90 -12.60
C LEU A 586 -22.13 2.50 -12.84
N PHE A 587 -22.95 1.51 -13.17
CA PHE A 587 -22.57 0.10 -13.32
C PHE A 587 -23.08 -0.46 -14.65
N PRO A 588 -22.48 -0.05 -15.79
CA PRO A 588 -22.86 -0.55 -17.11
C PRO A 588 -22.75 -2.09 -17.21
N SER A 589 -23.52 -2.64 -18.14
CA SER A 589 -23.53 -4.08 -18.42
C SER A 589 -22.19 -4.56 -19.01
N PRO A 590 -21.89 -5.88 -19.01
CA PRO A 590 -20.68 -6.41 -19.65
C PRO A 590 -20.57 -6.11 -21.15
N ASP A 591 -21.69 -5.82 -21.82
CA ASP A 591 -21.71 -5.46 -23.25
C ASP A 591 -21.30 -3.99 -23.48
N GLU A 592 -21.49 -3.13 -22.48
CA GLU A 592 -21.15 -1.71 -22.51
C GLU A 592 -19.81 -1.40 -21.83
N ASP A 593 -19.28 -2.33 -21.04
CA ASP A 593 -18.01 -2.20 -20.31
C ASP A 593 -17.08 -3.40 -20.59
N PRO A 594 -16.18 -3.27 -21.59
CA PRO A 594 -15.24 -4.34 -21.95
C PRO A 594 -14.34 -4.78 -20.80
N ALA A 595 -13.91 -3.85 -19.93
CA ALA A 595 -13.12 -4.17 -18.75
C ALA A 595 -13.93 -4.99 -17.74
N TYR A 596 -15.23 -4.72 -17.59
CA TYR A 596 -16.09 -5.54 -16.73
C TYR A 596 -16.17 -6.99 -17.23
N LYS A 597 -16.42 -7.17 -18.53
CA LYS A 597 -16.44 -8.48 -19.17
C LYS A 597 -15.12 -9.23 -18.98
N LEU A 598 -14.00 -8.55 -19.20
CA LEU A 598 -12.65 -9.09 -18.98
C LEU A 598 -12.45 -9.56 -17.53
N MET A 599 -12.92 -8.80 -16.54
CA MET A 599 -12.81 -9.17 -15.13
C MET A 599 -13.72 -10.36 -14.75
N LEU A 600 -14.89 -10.50 -15.37
CA LEU A 600 -15.73 -11.70 -15.23
C LEU A 600 -15.06 -12.94 -15.84
N GLU A 601 -14.42 -12.80 -17.00
CA GLU A 601 -13.63 -13.86 -17.62
C GLU A 601 -12.44 -14.26 -16.72
N PHE A 602 -11.71 -13.28 -16.15
CA PHE A 602 -10.65 -13.53 -15.17
C PHE A 602 -11.16 -14.34 -13.97
N ALA A 603 -12.31 -13.95 -13.41
CA ALA A 603 -12.91 -14.65 -12.28
C ALA A 603 -13.30 -16.10 -12.58
N THR A 604 -13.62 -16.43 -13.84
CA THR A 604 -14.00 -17.79 -14.25
C THR A 604 -12.80 -18.68 -14.59
N HIS A 605 -11.73 -18.10 -15.15
CA HIS A 605 -10.49 -18.79 -15.53
C HIS A 605 -9.55 -19.08 -14.37
N GLY A 606 -9.58 -18.23 -13.34
CA GLY A 606 -8.67 -18.35 -12.22
C GLY A 606 -9.14 -19.32 -11.14
N ALA A 607 -8.45 -19.27 -10.00
CA ALA A 607 -8.75 -20.13 -8.87
C ALA A 607 -10.16 -19.87 -8.29
N PRO A 608 -10.83 -20.87 -7.68
CA PRO A 608 -12.21 -20.74 -7.21
C PRO A 608 -12.46 -19.54 -6.28
N GLU A 609 -11.45 -19.10 -5.54
CA GLU A 609 -11.51 -17.91 -4.69
C GLU A 609 -11.80 -16.62 -5.48
N LEU A 610 -11.33 -16.48 -6.72
CA LEU A 610 -11.52 -15.26 -7.53
C LEU A 610 -12.98 -15.00 -7.89
N ARG A 611 -13.78 -16.08 -8.03
CA ARG A 611 -15.23 -15.98 -8.26
C ARG A 611 -15.95 -15.29 -7.12
N LYS A 612 -15.40 -15.37 -5.91
CA LYS A 612 -15.93 -14.73 -4.70
C LYS A 612 -15.37 -13.34 -4.48
N LEU A 613 -14.45 -12.85 -5.31
CA LEU A 613 -13.83 -11.53 -5.13
C LEU A 613 -14.40 -10.54 -6.14
N VAL A 614 -14.35 -10.85 -7.44
CA VAL A 614 -14.88 -9.96 -8.50
C VAL A 614 -16.40 -9.75 -8.34
N ASN A 615 -16.85 -8.49 -8.40
CA ASN A 615 -18.26 -8.11 -8.29
C ASN A 615 -19.05 -8.59 -9.51
N ARG A 616 -20.21 -9.22 -9.31
CA ARG A 616 -21.09 -9.71 -10.39
C ARG A 616 -22.46 -9.04 -10.32
N PHE A 617 -22.61 -7.89 -10.97
CA PHE A 617 -23.85 -7.08 -10.95
C PHE A 617 -24.92 -7.54 -11.95
N HIS A 618 -24.48 -8.13 -13.06
CA HIS A 618 -25.31 -8.48 -14.22
C HIS A 618 -25.10 -9.97 -14.52
N PRO A 619 -25.96 -10.87 -13.99
CA PRO A 619 -25.82 -12.32 -14.13
C PRO A 619 -26.16 -12.86 -15.52
#